data_AF-A0A2I0AUD6-F1
#
_entry.id   AF-A0A2I0AUD6-F1
#
_cell.length_a   1.000
_cell.length_b   1.000
_cell.length_c   1.000
_cell.angle_alpha   90.00
_cell.angle_beta   90.00
_cell.angle_gamma   90.00
#
_symmetry.space_group_name_H-M   'P 1'
#
loop_
_entity.id
_entity.type
_entity.pdbx_description
1 polymer ?
#
loop_
_entity_poly.entity_id
_entity_poly.type
_entity_poly.pdbx_seq_one_letter_code
_entity_poly.pdbx_strand_id
1 'polypeptide(L)'
;MAPKELEELKRQLQEMLNLEFIRPSVSPWGAPVLFAKKKDGSLRLCIDYRELNKITIKNKYPLPRIDDLFDQLKNAKIFSKIDLRSGYHQLRI
;
A
#
# COMPACT_ATOMS: atom_id res chain seq x y z
N MET A 1 10.21 -11.24 -16.43
CA MET A 1 10.82 -10.90 -15.13
C MET A 1 12.20 -11.54 -15.06
N ALA A 2 13.21 -10.82 -14.59
CA ALA A 2 14.55 -11.41 -14.43
C ALA A 2 14.52 -12.50 -13.34
N PRO A 3 15.43 -13.50 -13.36
CA PRO A 3 15.42 -14.60 -12.38
C PRO A 3 15.38 -14.12 -10.92
N LYS A 4 16.17 -13.10 -10.58
CA LYS A 4 16.21 -12.49 -9.24
C LYS A 4 14.89 -11.82 -8.83
N GLU A 5 14.18 -11.22 -9.78
CA GLU A 5 12.87 -10.61 -9.53
C GLU A 5 11.81 -11.69 -9.30
N LEU A 6 11.90 -12.82 -10.01
CA LEU A 6 10.97 -13.93 -9.84
C LEU A 6 11.13 -14.61 -8.47
N GLU A 7 12.36 -14.78 -7.99
CA GLU A 7 12.62 -15.28 -6.63
C GLU A 7 12.04 -14.34 -5.58
N GLU A 8 12.29 -13.03 -5.73
CA GLU A 8 11.77 -12.03 -4.80
C GLU A 8 10.23 -11.92 -4.84
N LEU A 9 9.63 -12.09 -6.03
CA LEU A 9 8.18 -12.18 -6.19
C LEU A 9 7.61 -13.33 -5.39
N LYS A 10 8.16 -14.54 -5.55
CA LYS A 10 7.71 -15.73 -4.80
C LYS A 10 7.86 -15.53 -3.30
N ARG A 11 8.99 -14.96 -2.85
CA ARG A 11 9.25 -14.67 -1.44
C ARG A 11 8.20 -13.74 -0.83
N GLN A 12 7.93 -12.60 -1.46
CA GLN A 12 6.95 -11.64 -0.95
C GLN A 12 5.51 -12.16 -1.04
N LEU A 13 5.15 -12.91 -2.10
CA LEU A 13 3.83 -13.54 -2.21
C LEU A 13 3.61 -14.57 -1.09
N GLN A 14 4.61 -15.40 -0.79
CA GLN A 14 4.50 -16.37 0.29
C GLN A 14 4.34 -15.68 1.65
N GLU A 15 5.06 -14.59 1.91
CA GLU A 15 4.91 -13.80 3.13
C GLU A 15 3.49 -13.22 3.25
N MET A 16 2.94 -12.65 2.18
CA MET A 16 1.57 -12.12 2.17
C MET A 16 0.50 -13.21 2.31
N LEU A 17 0.73 -14.41 1.78
CA LEU A 17 -0.15 -15.57 1.99
C LEU A 17 -0.13 -16.02 3.46
N ASN A 18 1.05 -16.11 4.07
CA ASN A 18 1.21 -16.52 5.46
C ASN A 18 0.58 -15.50 6.44
N LEU A 19 0.61 -14.21 6.09
CA LEU A 19 -0.06 -13.14 6.83
C LEU A 19 -1.57 -13.04 6.53
N GLU A 20 -2.10 -13.91 5.67
CA GLU A 20 -3.50 -13.92 5.22
C GLU A 20 -3.96 -12.61 4.54
N PHE A 21 -3.02 -11.78 4.07
CA PHE A 21 -3.33 -10.55 3.33
C PHE A 21 -3.86 -10.84 1.93
N ILE A 22 -3.50 -11.98 1.35
CA ILE A 22 -3.95 -12.42 0.03
C ILE A 22 -4.34 -13.90 0.07
N ARG A 23 -5.10 -14.33 -0.94
CA ARG A 23 -5.44 -15.75 -1.17
C ARG A 23 -5.42 -16.06 -2.67
N PRO A 24 -5.24 -17.32 -3.07
CA PRO A 24 -5.45 -17.73 -4.47
C PRO A 24 -6.84 -17.32 -4.95
N SER A 25 -6.94 -16.88 -6.20
CA SER A 25 -8.21 -16.47 -6.80
C SER A 25 -8.33 -16.98 -8.23
N VAL A 26 -9.57 -17.18 -8.67
CA VAL A 26 -9.94 -17.51 -10.07
C VAL A 26 -10.67 -16.34 -10.73
N SER A 27 -10.37 -15.12 -10.28
CA SER A 27 -11.03 -13.90 -10.76
C SER A 27 -10.84 -13.73 -12.27
N PRO A 28 -11.86 -13.27 -13.02
CA PRO A 28 -11.68 -12.88 -14.40
C PRO A 28 -10.84 -11.59 -14.55
N TRP A 29 -10.56 -10.91 -13.44
CA TRP A 29 -9.71 -9.71 -13.38
C TRP A 29 -8.29 -10.06 -12.95
N GLY A 30 -7.31 -9.53 -13.68
CA GLY A 30 -5.90 -9.59 -13.33
C GLY A 30 -5.22 -8.24 -13.52
N ALA A 31 -4.24 -7.93 -12.68
CA ALA A 31 -3.40 -6.74 -12.79
C ALA A 31 -1.92 -7.16 -12.78
N PRO A 32 -1.06 -6.52 -13.58
CA PRO A 32 0.35 -6.88 -13.62
C PRO A 32 1.06 -6.45 -12.34
N VAL A 33 2.09 -7.22 -11.97
CA VAL A 33 2.99 -6.91 -10.86
C VAL A 33 4.27 -6.25 -11.41
N LEU A 34 4.68 -5.18 -10.75
CA LEU A 34 5.87 -4.39 -11.02
C LEU A 34 6.76 -4.34 -9.78
N PHE A 35 8.06 -4.09 -9.98
CA PHE A 35 8.99 -3.85 -8.88
C PHE A 35 9.51 -2.42 -8.90
N ALA A 36 9.42 -1.76 -7.74
CA ALA A 36 10.07 -0.48 -7.50
C ALA A 36 11.30 -0.70 -6.60
N LYS A 37 12.46 -0.15 -7.00
CA LYS A 37 13.67 -0.18 -6.16
C LYS A 37 13.53 0.84 -5.02
N LYS A 38 13.68 0.38 -3.78
CA LYS A 38 13.84 1.26 -2.62
C LYS A 38 15.26 1.80 -2.54
N LYS A 39 15.45 2.83 -1.71
CA LYS A 39 16.77 3.44 -1.44
C LYS A 39 17.77 2.44 -0.85
N ASP A 40 17.29 1.46 -0.08
CA ASP A 40 18.10 0.39 0.51
C ASP A 40 18.46 -0.72 -0.50
N GLY A 41 18.06 -0.59 -1.77
CA GLY A 41 18.29 -1.58 -2.83
C GLY A 41 17.29 -2.74 -2.84
N SER A 42 16.39 -2.84 -1.85
CA SER A 42 15.33 -3.85 -1.83
C SER A 42 14.26 -3.55 -2.90
N LEU A 43 13.62 -4.61 -3.41
CA LEU A 43 12.52 -4.48 -4.36
C LEU A 43 11.20 -4.42 -3.60
N ARG A 44 10.38 -3.42 -3.90
CA ARG A 44 9.00 -3.33 -3.41
C ARG A 44 8.07 -3.86 -4.50
N LEU A 45 7.29 -4.89 -4.17
CA LEU A 45 6.23 -5.40 -5.01
C LEU A 45 5.11 -4.34 -5.11
N CYS A 46 4.74 -4.00 -6.35
CA CYS A 46 3.70 -3.03 -6.67
C CYS A 46 2.72 -3.66 -7.65
N ILE A 47 1.42 -3.59 -7.38
CA ILE A 47 0.38 -4.04 -8.30
C ILE A 47 -0.10 -2.82 -9.09
N ASP A 48 -0.11 -2.93 -10.41
CA ASP A 48 -0.53 -1.83 -11.27
C ASP A 48 -2.06 -1.80 -11.42
N TYR A 49 -2.71 -1.07 -10.51
CA TYR A 49 -4.16 -0.90 -10.50
C TYR A 49 -4.65 0.24 -11.42
N ARG A 50 -3.86 0.76 -12.37
CA ARG A 50 -4.27 1.92 -13.17
C ARG A 50 -5.60 1.72 -13.91
N GLU A 51 -5.79 0.57 -14.58
CA GLU A 51 -7.04 0.30 -15.30
C GLU A 51 -8.21 0.05 -14.33
N LEU A 52 -7.98 -0.65 -13.22
CA LEU A 52 -8.97 -0.83 -12.17
C LEU A 52 -9.41 0.53 -11.58
N ASN A 53 -8.48 1.44 -11.33
CA ASN A 53 -8.74 2.76 -10.74
C ASN A 53 -9.53 3.70 -11.67
N LYS A 54 -9.55 3.44 -12.99
CA LYS A 54 -10.35 4.23 -13.96
C LYS A 54 -11.83 3.86 -13.90
N ILE A 55 -12.15 2.60 -13.63
CA ILE A 55 -13.52 2.09 -13.61
C ILE A 55 -14.16 2.15 -12.22
N THR A 56 -13.35 2.27 -11.16
CA THR A 56 -13.87 2.39 -9.79
C THR A 56 -14.46 3.77 -9.53
N ILE A 57 -15.58 3.80 -8.80
CA ILE A 57 -16.22 5.04 -8.36
C ILE A 57 -15.35 5.67 -7.27
N LYS A 58 -14.93 6.92 -7.47
CA LYS A 58 -14.08 7.64 -6.53
C LYS A 58 -14.87 8.04 -5.27
N ASN A 59 -14.58 7.40 -4.15
CA ASN A 59 -15.07 7.84 -2.84
C ASN A 59 -14.17 8.97 -2.30
N LYS A 60 -14.55 10.23 -2.57
CA LYS A 60 -13.76 11.40 -2.17
C LYS A 60 -14.07 11.80 -0.74
N TYR A 61 -13.08 11.69 0.14
CA TYR A 61 -13.12 12.29 1.47
C TYR A 61 -12.26 13.56 1.49
N PRO A 62 -12.79 14.71 1.95
CA PRO A 62 -12.00 15.94 2.01
C PRO A 62 -10.88 15.80 3.04
N LEU A 63 -9.63 15.85 2.59
CA LEU A 63 -8.48 15.91 3.48
C LEU A 63 -8.24 17.38 3.89
N PRO A 64 -8.04 17.66 5.19
CA PRO A 64 -7.74 19.01 5.66
C PRO A 64 -6.39 19.48 5.10
N ARG A 65 -6.23 20.80 4.96
CA ARG A 65 -4.93 21.36 4.58
C ARG A 65 -3.97 21.23 5.75
N ILE A 66 -2.68 21.16 5.44
CA ILE A 66 -1.64 21.04 6.46
C ILE A 66 -1.62 22.26 7.39
N ASP A 67 -1.87 23.46 6.86
CA ASP A 67 -1.94 24.70 7.63
C ASP A 67 -3.09 24.65 8.65
N ASP A 68 -4.27 24.20 8.22
CA ASP A 68 -5.45 24.03 9.09
C ASP A 68 -5.17 23.06 10.25
N LEU A 69 -4.41 21.98 9.98
CA LEU A 69 -4.00 21.01 11.01
C LEU A 69 -3.03 21.63 12.02
N PHE A 70 -2.11 22.50 11.59
CA PHE A 70 -1.17 23.17 12.50
C PHE A 70 -1.84 24.25 13.35
N ASP A 71 -2.81 24.97 12.81
CA ASP A 71 -3.58 25.96 13.57
C ASP A 71 -4.34 25.32 14.74
N GLN A 72 -4.88 24.11 14.54
CA GLN A 72 -5.52 23.32 15.61
C GLN A 72 -4.55 22.96 16.74
N LEU A 73 -3.25 22.88 16.45
CA LEU A 73 -2.20 22.45 17.38
C LEU A 73 -1.48 23.60 18.08
N LYS A 74 -1.75 24.87 17.72
CA LYS A 74 -1.00 26.07 18.13
C LYS A 74 -0.77 26.24 19.64
N ASN A 75 -1.69 25.77 20.48
CA ASN A 75 -1.62 25.91 21.94
C ASN A 75 -1.13 24.64 22.66
N ALA A 76 -0.87 23.56 21.93
CA ALA A 76 -0.34 22.33 22.51
C ALA A 76 1.14 22.50 22.86
N LYS A 77 1.53 22.01 24.05
CA LYS A 77 2.91 22.09 24.56
C LYS A 77 3.70 20.79 24.39
N ILE A 78 3.00 19.67 24.23
CA ILE A 78 3.58 18.33 24.13
C ILE A 78 2.91 17.63 22.95
N PHE A 79 3.73 17.01 22.09
CA PHE A 79 3.28 16.30 20.91
C PHE A 79 3.74 14.84 20.97
N SER A 80 2.87 13.95 20.53
CA SER A 80 3.22 12.56 20.23
C SER A 80 2.70 12.20 18.85
N LYS A 81 3.42 11.32 18.16
CA LYS A 81 3.04 10.80 16.85
C LYS A 81 3.01 9.29 16.94
N ILE A 82 1.92 8.70 16.48
CA ILE A 82 1.75 7.25 16.37
C ILE A 82 1.72 6.91 14.89
N ASP A 83 2.48 5.89 14.50
CA ASP A 83 2.47 5.34 13.15
C ASP A 83 1.77 3.99 13.15
N LEU A 84 0.77 3.82 12.28
CA LEU A 84 0.07 2.56 12.11
C LEU A 84 0.81 1.69 11.09
N ARG A 85 1.59 0.72 11.58
CA ARG A 85 2.34 -0.21 10.74
C ARG A 85 1.42 -0.95 9.78
N SER A 86 1.73 -0.88 8.49
CA SER A 86 0.93 -1.53 7.43
C SER A 86 -0.56 -1.15 7.47
N GLY A 87 -0.88 0.13 7.76
CA GLY A 87 -2.25 0.59 7.98
C GLY A 87 -3.28 0.15 6.92
N TYR A 88 -2.91 0.09 5.64
CA TYR A 88 -3.82 -0.41 4.59
C TYR A 88 -4.22 -1.88 4.76
N HIS A 89 -3.33 -2.75 5.23
CA HIS A 89 -3.58 -4.18 5.44
C HIS A 89 -4.35 -4.47 6.74
N GLN A 90 -4.57 -3.47 7.59
CA GLN A 90 -5.40 -3.62 8.78
C GLN A 90 -6.91 -3.56 8.46
N LEU A 91 -7.27 -3.02 7.29
CA LEU A 91 -8.64 -2.99 6.81
C LEU A 91 -8.96 -4.27 6.04
N ARG A 92 -10.10 -4.88 6.34
CA ARG A 92 -10.60 -6.06 5.61
C ARG A 92 -11.23 -5.64 4.29
N ILE A 93 -11.02 -6.47 3.26
CA ILE A 93 -11.68 -6.39 1.95
C ILE A 93 -12.86 -7.36 1.95
#